data_AF-A0A7Z0WL61-F1
#
_entry.id   AF-A0A7Z0WL61-F1
#
_cell.length_a   1.000
_cell.length_b   1.000
_cell.length_c   1.000
_cell.angle_alpha   90.00
_cell.angle_beta   90.00
_cell.angle_gamma   90.00
#
_symmetry.space_group_name_H-M   'P 1'
#
loop_
_entity.id
_entity.type
_entity.pdbx_description
1 polymer ?
#
loop_
_entity_poly.entity_id
_entity_poly.type
_entity_poly.pdbx_seq_one_letter_code
_entity_poly.pdbx_strand_id
1 'polypeptide(L)'
;MTRPLPAITAVEQAWLRLGEDGVVSTVASSFTDENAERGWVDAVGPHLGFPDASLRGPALSYLVLPDGLAAVLYRLREPGGVPIAHALLGRADQLTPAVALSTVDWQGWLADGSPGARLTRLRVEDLGSPATAQRLRQQAVRQGDLLAQVLAWVLQAPTAPVGIVGCSEADRPALTLALVRIAEPVLPARPWSFVLQPDSATDGTNPTIAFFDAEPDDPAGRLIIDVRRDRGASPQNEYRANALVYRYEFGVDPPNAAAAPAILPVPPPAPPPLRPAPPQQTHHAPAVLPQWRVSALVRDLADARDATAVNGALVELEYAVAAIDERDNVRRALAGERWAQRAILRHVPFDQLEPVHVRLAQIAFGATGPGRVTPGAREDARRLVAGAESTVLVRAVARVVADGELAMVLAKRWLRETEPVEPDPTAELGPLARVFWRMGLPVTPLAARITFGLFVLAAGIGLGWWIGGVPR
;
A
#
# COMPACT_ATOMS: atom_id res chain seq x y z
N MET A 1 9.13 -43.66 -9.77
CA MET A 1 10.42 -43.47 -9.09
C MET A 1 11.08 -42.24 -9.69
N THR A 2 10.86 -41.07 -9.10
CA THR A 2 11.52 -39.81 -9.47
C THR A 2 12.97 -39.89 -9.01
N ARG A 3 13.93 -39.79 -9.94
CA ARG A 3 15.36 -39.70 -9.59
C ARG A 3 15.62 -38.34 -8.95
N PRO A 4 16.41 -38.26 -7.87
CA PRO A 4 16.74 -36.99 -7.25
C PRO A 4 17.57 -36.14 -8.23
N LEU A 5 17.12 -34.90 -8.45
CA LEU A 5 17.85 -33.90 -9.23
C LEU A 5 19.13 -33.47 -8.47
N PRO A 6 20.23 -33.18 -9.18
CA PRO A 6 21.51 -32.84 -8.54
C PRO A 6 21.42 -31.55 -7.71
N ALA A 7 22.33 -31.38 -6.74
CA ALA A 7 22.46 -30.16 -5.96
C ALA A 7 22.91 -28.99 -6.87
N ILE A 8 21.95 -28.22 -7.34
CA ILE A 8 22.17 -27.10 -8.26
C ILE A 8 22.52 -25.84 -7.43
N THR A 9 23.68 -25.24 -7.68
CA THR A 9 24.08 -23.91 -7.16
C THR A 9 23.96 -22.79 -8.21
N ALA A 10 23.52 -23.14 -9.41
CA ALA A 10 23.41 -22.26 -10.56
C ALA A 10 21.96 -22.20 -11.06
N VAL A 11 21.57 -21.15 -11.77
CA VAL A 11 20.27 -21.11 -12.44
C VAL A 11 20.45 -21.57 -13.87
N GLU A 12 19.75 -22.65 -14.22
CA GLU A 12 19.70 -23.18 -15.58
C GLU A 12 18.74 -22.33 -16.42
N GLN A 13 19.01 -22.24 -17.71
CA GLN A 13 18.21 -21.50 -18.69
C GLN A 13 17.73 -22.45 -19.77
N ALA A 14 16.49 -22.26 -20.21
CA ALA A 14 15.98 -22.92 -21.41
C ALA A 14 15.06 -21.98 -22.20
N TRP A 15 15.27 -21.91 -23.50
CA TRP A 15 14.29 -21.38 -24.44
C TRP A 15 13.40 -22.52 -24.91
N LEU A 16 12.10 -22.38 -24.69
CA LEU A 16 11.10 -23.41 -24.94
C LEU A 16 10.08 -22.91 -25.95
N ARG A 17 9.70 -23.78 -26.88
CA ARG A 17 8.67 -23.50 -27.88
C ARG A 17 7.50 -24.46 -27.68
N LEU A 18 6.30 -23.91 -27.66
CA LEU A 18 5.06 -24.66 -27.62
C LEU A 18 4.55 -24.84 -29.06
N GLY A 19 4.48 -26.10 -29.52
CA GLY A 19 3.91 -26.46 -30.82
C GLY A 19 2.38 -26.29 -30.86
N GLU A 20 1.80 -26.31 -32.06
CA GLU A 20 0.34 -26.26 -32.26
C GLU A 20 -0.39 -27.47 -31.68
N ASP A 21 0.31 -28.59 -31.55
CA ASP A 21 -0.13 -29.83 -30.91
C ASP A 21 -0.01 -29.80 -29.38
N GLY A 22 0.45 -28.67 -28.82
CA GLY A 22 0.73 -28.53 -27.39
C GLY A 22 2.02 -29.19 -26.93
N VAL A 23 2.83 -29.74 -27.86
CA VAL A 23 4.11 -30.37 -27.51
C VAL A 23 5.15 -29.29 -27.25
N VAL A 24 5.86 -29.43 -26.13
CA VAL A 24 6.93 -28.52 -25.74
C VAL A 24 8.26 -29.03 -26.26
N SER A 25 9.03 -28.14 -26.88
CA SER A 25 10.36 -28.44 -27.41
C SER A 25 11.39 -27.44 -26.91
N THR A 26 12.61 -27.91 -26.65
CA THR A 26 13.73 -27.04 -26.31
C THR A 26 14.34 -26.45 -27.58
N VAL A 27 14.48 -25.12 -27.61
CA VAL A 27 15.16 -24.38 -28.69
C VAL A 27 16.63 -24.17 -28.35
N ALA A 28 16.94 -23.77 -27.12
CA ALA A 28 18.29 -23.58 -26.60
C ALA A 28 18.31 -23.87 -25.09
N SER A 29 19.41 -24.39 -24.56
CA SER A 29 19.50 -24.73 -23.13
C SER A 29 20.92 -24.57 -22.56
N SER A 30 21.00 -24.40 -21.24
CA SER A 30 22.26 -24.47 -20.49
C SER A 30 22.53 -25.84 -19.85
N PHE A 31 21.59 -26.80 -19.96
CA PHE A 31 21.66 -28.11 -19.30
C PHE A 31 22.69 -29.04 -19.91
N THR A 32 23.69 -29.49 -19.16
CA THR A 32 24.72 -30.43 -19.68
C THR A 32 24.22 -31.86 -19.79
N ASP A 33 23.15 -32.20 -19.08
CA ASP A 33 22.55 -33.52 -19.02
C ASP A 33 21.16 -33.48 -19.67
N GLU A 34 20.99 -34.22 -20.77
CA GLU A 34 19.74 -34.31 -21.51
C GLU A 34 18.58 -34.88 -20.66
N ASN A 35 18.88 -35.75 -19.68
CA ASN A 35 17.84 -36.29 -18.80
C ASN A 35 17.35 -35.23 -17.82
N ALA A 36 18.25 -34.39 -17.31
CA ALA A 36 17.90 -33.27 -16.46
C ALA A 36 17.07 -32.24 -17.25
N GLU A 37 17.49 -31.93 -18.48
CA GLU A 37 16.73 -31.04 -19.36
C GLU A 37 15.31 -31.56 -19.59
N ARG A 38 15.17 -32.83 -20.00
CA ARG A 38 13.86 -33.44 -20.24
C ARG A 38 12.98 -33.42 -19.00
N GLY A 39 13.52 -33.78 -17.84
CA GLY A 39 12.78 -33.74 -16.57
C GLY A 39 12.28 -32.34 -16.21
N TRP A 40 13.07 -31.30 -16.50
CA TRP A 40 12.64 -29.92 -16.33
C TRP A 40 11.57 -29.49 -17.34
N VAL A 41 11.74 -29.84 -18.61
CA VAL A 41 10.76 -29.56 -19.67
C VAL A 41 9.41 -30.20 -19.34
N ASP A 42 9.42 -31.47 -18.91
CA ASP A 42 8.21 -32.18 -18.50
C ASP A 42 7.53 -31.51 -17.29
N ALA A 43 8.32 -30.98 -16.34
CA ALA A 43 7.81 -30.31 -15.15
C ALA A 43 7.21 -28.92 -15.45
N VAL A 44 7.80 -28.15 -16.37
CA VAL A 44 7.31 -26.80 -16.70
C VAL A 44 6.31 -26.77 -17.85
N GLY A 45 6.30 -27.80 -18.69
CA GLY A 45 5.51 -27.87 -19.91
C GLY A 45 4.01 -27.56 -19.72
N PRO A 46 3.34 -28.12 -18.70
CA PRO A 46 1.94 -27.81 -18.39
C PRO A 46 1.65 -26.33 -18.09
N HIS A 47 2.69 -25.55 -17.75
CA HIS A 47 2.56 -24.14 -17.39
C HIS A 47 2.94 -23.16 -18.51
N LEU A 48 3.32 -23.66 -19.70
CA LEU A 48 3.76 -22.82 -20.82
C LEU A 48 2.60 -22.24 -21.65
N GLY A 49 1.38 -22.76 -21.49
CA GLY A 49 0.19 -22.27 -22.17
C GLY A 49 -0.03 -20.77 -21.97
N PHE A 50 -0.58 -20.10 -23.00
CA PHE A 50 -1.17 -18.76 -22.82
C PHE A 50 -2.65 -18.96 -22.49
N PRO A 51 -3.13 -18.51 -21.31
CA PRO A 51 -4.52 -18.70 -20.92
C PRO A 51 -5.49 -18.02 -21.90
N ASP A 52 -5.02 -17.00 -22.62
CA ASP A 52 -5.82 -16.20 -23.53
C ASP A 52 -4.97 -15.73 -24.73
N ALA A 53 -5.42 -16.09 -25.94
CA ALA A 53 -4.79 -15.68 -27.20
C ALA A 53 -4.90 -14.17 -27.46
N SER A 54 -5.78 -13.46 -26.74
CA SER A 54 -5.98 -12.02 -26.85
C SER A 54 -4.96 -11.19 -26.06
N LEU A 55 -4.16 -11.80 -25.18
CA LEU A 55 -3.13 -11.12 -24.40
C LEU A 55 -2.03 -10.58 -25.32
N ARG A 56 -1.86 -9.26 -25.31
CA ARG A 56 -0.84 -8.55 -26.09
C ARG A 56 0.26 -8.07 -25.15
N GLY A 57 1.28 -8.91 -24.96
CA GLY A 57 2.46 -8.53 -24.18
C GLY A 57 3.14 -9.72 -23.52
N PRO A 58 4.33 -9.50 -22.94
CA PRO A 58 5.02 -10.52 -22.18
C PRO A 58 4.26 -10.85 -20.89
N ALA A 59 4.33 -12.11 -20.47
CA ALA A 59 3.81 -12.55 -19.16
C ALA A 59 4.93 -13.19 -18.35
N LEU A 60 5.08 -12.78 -17.09
CA LEU A 60 6.05 -13.35 -16.15
C LEU A 60 5.33 -14.30 -15.20
N SER A 61 5.90 -15.48 -14.97
CA SER A 61 5.34 -16.49 -14.07
C SER A 61 6.42 -16.95 -13.11
N TYR A 62 6.03 -17.19 -11.86
CA TYR A 62 6.85 -17.87 -10.87
C TYR A 62 6.13 -19.13 -10.42
N LEU A 63 6.83 -20.25 -10.43
CA LEU A 63 6.31 -21.56 -10.08
C LEU A 63 7.14 -22.14 -8.96
N VAL A 64 6.48 -22.56 -7.88
CA VAL A 64 7.04 -23.49 -6.91
C VAL A 64 6.68 -24.90 -7.36
N LEU A 65 7.70 -25.71 -7.62
CA LEU A 65 7.58 -27.10 -8.05
C LEU A 65 7.85 -28.04 -6.87
N PRO A 66 7.47 -29.33 -6.98
CA PRO A 66 7.82 -30.34 -5.99
C PRO A 66 9.34 -30.40 -5.70
N ASP A 67 9.69 -30.99 -4.56
CA ASP A 67 11.08 -31.24 -4.16
C ASP A 67 11.95 -29.98 -3.97
N GLY A 68 11.32 -28.83 -3.72
CA GLY A 68 12.02 -27.57 -3.43
C GLY A 68 12.63 -26.91 -4.67
N LEU A 69 12.01 -27.13 -5.83
CA LEU A 69 12.40 -26.54 -7.10
C LEU A 69 11.53 -25.33 -7.43
N ALA A 70 12.05 -24.45 -8.28
CA ALA A 70 11.30 -23.32 -8.79
C ALA A 70 11.65 -23.01 -10.24
N ALA A 71 10.69 -22.39 -10.92
CA ALA A 71 10.85 -21.89 -12.28
C ALA A 71 10.34 -20.46 -12.40
N VAL A 72 11.07 -19.61 -13.12
CA VAL A 72 10.59 -18.32 -13.62
C VAL A 72 10.38 -18.45 -15.11
N LEU A 73 9.17 -18.19 -15.59
CA LEU A 73 8.81 -18.30 -16.99
C LEU A 73 8.48 -16.92 -17.54
N TYR A 74 9.28 -16.45 -18.49
CA TYR A 74 8.99 -15.25 -19.26
C TYR A 74 8.44 -15.66 -20.63
N ARG A 75 7.14 -15.45 -20.81
CA ARG A 75 6.42 -15.87 -22.01
C ARG A 75 6.28 -14.71 -22.98
N LEU A 76 6.60 -14.99 -24.23
CA LEU A 76 6.62 -14.07 -25.37
C LEU A 76 5.86 -14.69 -26.54
N ARG A 77 5.46 -13.85 -27.49
CA ARG A 77 4.98 -14.30 -28.80
C ARG A 77 5.94 -13.81 -29.87
N GLU A 78 6.47 -14.74 -30.66
CA GLU A 78 7.27 -14.38 -31.83
C GLU A 78 6.42 -13.65 -32.89
N PRO A 79 7.06 -12.88 -33.80
CA PRO A 79 6.41 -12.43 -35.03
C PRO A 79 5.84 -13.65 -35.79
N GLY A 80 4.53 -13.69 -35.98
CA GLY A 80 3.81 -14.88 -36.51
C GLY A 80 2.98 -15.63 -35.47
N GLY A 81 3.05 -15.25 -34.18
CA GLY A 81 2.13 -15.71 -33.15
C GLY A 81 2.54 -16.98 -32.40
N VAL A 82 3.70 -17.57 -32.74
CA VAL A 82 4.24 -18.77 -32.10
C VAL A 82 4.60 -18.46 -30.64
N PRO A 83 4.01 -19.18 -29.67
CA PRO A 83 4.35 -19.01 -28.25
C PRO A 83 5.76 -19.51 -27.94
N ILE A 84 6.55 -18.66 -27.30
CA ILE A 84 7.88 -19.00 -26.79
C ILE A 84 7.97 -18.60 -25.33
N ALA A 85 8.68 -19.41 -24.54
CA ALA A 85 9.00 -19.11 -23.16
C ALA A 85 10.51 -19.17 -22.94
N HIS A 86 11.07 -18.16 -22.29
CA HIS A 86 12.39 -18.23 -21.68
C HIS A 86 12.23 -18.61 -20.21
N ALA A 87 12.74 -19.77 -19.84
CA ALA A 87 12.64 -20.32 -18.50
C ALA A 87 13.98 -20.18 -17.75
N LEU A 88 13.91 -19.72 -16.51
CA LEU A 88 14.96 -19.80 -15.52
C LEU A 88 14.59 -20.86 -14.49
N LEU A 89 15.49 -21.81 -14.25
CA LEU A 89 15.18 -23.06 -13.55
C LEU A 89 16.22 -23.31 -12.45
N GLY A 90 15.76 -23.63 -11.24
CA GLY A 90 16.66 -23.83 -10.11
C GLY A 90 15.95 -24.26 -8.83
N ARG A 91 16.63 -24.12 -7.69
CA ARG A 91 16.04 -24.42 -6.39
C ARG A 91 15.19 -23.25 -5.89
N ALA A 92 14.10 -23.52 -5.18
CA ALA A 92 13.19 -22.52 -4.64
C ALA A 92 13.82 -21.64 -3.54
N ASP A 93 14.81 -22.16 -2.81
CA ASP A 93 15.59 -21.40 -1.82
C ASP A 93 16.54 -20.37 -2.45
N GLN A 94 16.85 -20.52 -3.74
CA GLN A 94 17.72 -19.64 -4.52
C GLN A 94 16.91 -18.74 -5.45
N LEU A 95 16.04 -19.35 -6.26
CA LEU A 95 15.13 -18.69 -7.17
C LEU A 95 13.84 -18.35 -6.41
N THR A 96 13.95 -17.38 -5.51
CA THR A 96 12.83 -16.94 -4.66
C THR A 96 11.85 -16.06 -5.44
N PRO A 97 10.61 -15.84 -4.94
CA PRO A 97 9.68 -14.85 -5.50
C PRO A 97 10.30 -13.46 -5.68
N ALA A 98 11.17 -13.05 -4.76
CA ALA A 98 11.84 -11.76 -4.82
C ALA A 98 12.87 -11.67 -5.97
N VAL A 99 13.60 -12.77 -6.23
CA VAL A 99 14.49 -12.87 -7.38
C VAL A 99 13.66 -12.86 -8.67
N ALA A 100 12.61 -13.68 -8.75
CA ALA A 100 11.71 -13.71 -9.90
C ALA A 100 11.15 -12.32 -10.26
N LEU A 101 10.62 -11.59 -9.28
CA LEU A 101 10.08 -10.24 -9.51
C LEU A 101 11.17 -9.21 -9.85
N SER A 102 12.41 -9.43 -9.41
CA SER A 102 13.54 -8.58 -9.81
C SER A 102 13.92 -8.76 -11.28
N THR A 103 13.54 -9.90 -11.88
CA THR A 103 13.80 -10.17 -13.29
C THR A 103 12.79 -9.53 -14.24
N VAL A 104 11.71 -8.88 -13.80
CA VAL A 104 10.70 -8.27 -14.71
C VAL A 104 11.33 -7.42 -15.83
N ASP A 105 12.34 -6.62 -15.49
CA ASP A 105 13.03 -5.71 -16.42
C ASP A 105 14.40 -6.26 -16.90
N TRP A 106 14.68 -7.55 -16.64
CA TRP A 106 15.99 -8.15 -16.91
C TRP A 106 16.26 -8.24 -18.41
N GLN A 107 17.36 -7.64 -18.85
CA GLN A 107 17.70 -7.56 -20.27
C GLN A 107 18.05 -8.94 -20.88
N GLY A 108 18.38 -9.93 -20.04
CA GLY A 108 18.65 -11.29 -20.48
C GLY A 108 17.46 -11.99 -21.13
N TRP A 109 16.23 -11.51 -20.91
CA TRP A 109 15.05 -12.00 -21.64
C TRP A 109 15.09 -11.76 -23.14
N LEU A 110 15.89 -10.78 -23.59
CA LEU A 110 16.05 -10.44 -25.00
C LEU A 110 17.28 -11.11 -25.62
N ALA A 111 17.99 -11.94 -24.86
CA ALA A 111 19.14 -12.67 -25.38
C ALA A 111 18.70 -13.64 -26.49
N ASP A 112 19.51 -13.74 -27.54
CA ASP A 112 19.18 -14.56 -28.71
C ASP A 112 19.15 -16.05 -28.33
N GLY A 113 17.96 -16.65 -28.43
CA GLY A 113 17.70 -18.07 -28.22
C GLY A 113 17.84 -18.89 -29.50
N SER A 114 18.87 -18.62 -30.31
CA SER A 114 19.09 -19.29 -31.60
C SER A 114 19.00 -20.82 -31.48
N PRO A 115 18.34 -21.53 -32.43
CA PRO A 115 18.14 -22.97 -32.34
C PRO A 115 19.45 -23.76 -32.16
N GLY A 116 19.49 -24.63 -31.16
CA GLY A 116 20.66 -25.42 -30.80
C GLY A 116 21.76 -24.65 -30.07
N ALA A 117 21.56 -23.37 -29.75
CA ALA A 117 22.55 -22.58 -29.02
C ALA A 117 22.74 -23.11 -27.59
N ARG A 118 23.99 -23.04 -27.13
CA ARG A 118 24.35 -23.35 -25.76
C ARG A 118 24.27 -22.10 -24.90
N LEU A 119 23.31 -22.08 -23.98
CA LEU A 119 23.15 -20.97 -23.05
C LEU A 119 24.15 -21.07 -21.90
N THR A 120 24.57 -19.93 -21.38
CA THR A 120 25.42 -19.86 -20.19
C THR A 120 24.58 -20.08 -18.94
N ARG A 121 25.04 -20.90 -18.01
CA ARG A 121 24.43 -21.01 -16.67
C ARG A 121 24.58 -19.69 -15.93
N LEU A 122 23.52 -19.26 -15.25
CA LEU A 122 23.53 -18.03 -14.48
C LEU A 122 23.82 -18.29 -13.01
N ARG A 123 24.27 -17.27 -12.31
CA ARG A 123 24.24 -17.24 -10.86
C ARG A 123 23.05 -16.42 -10.40
N VAL A 124 22.53 -16.71 -9.22
CA VAL A 124 21.41 -15.96 -8.64
C VAL A 124 21.73 -14.47 -8.50
N GLU A 125 22.99 -14.15 -8.19
CA GLU A 125 23.53 -12.79 -8.13
C GLU A 125 23.43 -12.02 -9.45
N ASP A 126 23.38 -12.72 -10.59
CA ASP A 126 23.22 -12.10 -11.92
C ASP A 126 21.76 -11.74 -12.24
N LEU A 127 20.81 -12.29 -11.49
CA LEU A 127 19.36 -12.12 -11.69
C LEU A 127 18.75 -11.09 -10.75
N GLY A 128 19.35 -10.91 -9.57
CA GLY A 128 18.83 -10.04 -8.51
C GLY A 128 19.59 -8.72 -8.39
N SER A 129 18.87 -7.60 -8.37
CA SER A 129 19.42 -6.32 -7.91
C SER A 129 18.78 -5.95 -6.56
N PRO A 130 19.55 -5.81 -5.48
CA PRO A 130 19.04 -5.31 -4.20
C PRO A 130 18.31 -3.96 -4.33
N ALA A 131 18.74 -3.12 -5.28
CA ALA A 131 18.08 -1.86 -5.59
C ALA A 131 16.66 -2.07 -6.15
N THR A 132 16.44 -3.12 -6.95
CA THR A 132 15.10 -3.46 -7.46
C THR A 132 14.17 -3.87 -6.34
N ALA A 133 14.61 -4.75 -5.43
CA ALA A 133 13.78 -5.16 -4.29
C ALA A 133 13.39 -3.96 -3.40
N GLN A 134 14.33 -3.03 -3.16
CA GLN A 134 14.05 -1.81 -2.40
C GLN A 134 13.09 -0.87 -3.14
N ARG A 135 13.28 -0.67 -4.45
CA ARG A 135 12.36 0.12 -5.31
C ARG A 135 10.95 -0.44 -5.26
N LEU A 136 10.80 -1.75 -5.47
CA LEU A 136 9.50 -2.43 -5.44
C LEU A 136 8.85 -2.32 -4.07
N ARG A 137 9.62 -2.45 -2.98
CA ARG A 137 9.13 -2.21 -1.62
C ARG A 137 8.59 -0.79 -1.43
N GLN A 138 9.36 0.24 -1.82
CA GLN A 138 8.93 1.63 -1.72
C GLN A 138 7.68 1.91 -2.55
N GLN A 139 7.57 1.30 -3.73
CA GLN A 139 6.38 1.41 -4.55
C GLN A 139 5.18 0.73 -3.91
N ALA A 140 5.34 -0.46 -3.35
CA ALA A 140 4.25 -1.17 -2.68
C ALA A 140 3.70 -0.42 -1.46
N VAL A 141 4.58 0.25 -0.69
CA VAL A 141 4.17 1.10 0.46
C VAL A 141 3.24 2.23 0.02
N ARG A 142 3.47 2.84 -1.16
CA ARG A 142 2.57 3.86 -1.72
C ARG A 142 1.18 3.31 -2.05
N GLN A 143 1.04 2.00 -2.20
CA GLN A 143 -0.19 1.28 -2.50
C GLN A 143 -0.77 0.58 -1.26
N GLY A 144 -0.49 1.08 -0.05
CA GLY A 144 -0.85 0.44 1.22
C GLY A 144 -2.32 0.02 1.33
N ASP A 145 -3.25 0.86 0.86
CA ASP A 145 -4.69 0.56 0.91
C ASP A 145 -5.07 -0.61 -0.02
N LEU A 146 -4.55 -0.61 -1.27
CA LEU A 146 -4.75 -1.71 -2.21
C LEU A 146 -4.15 -3.01 -1.69
N LEU A 147 -2.96 -2.92 -1.10
CA LEU A 147 -2.25 -4.04 -0.50
C LEU A 147 -3.05 -4.63 0.67
N ALA A 148 -3.61 -3.79 1.54
CA ALA A 148 -4.45 -4.23 2.65
C ALA A 148 -5.76 -4.87 2.16
N GLN A 149 -6.40 -4.29 1.13
CA GLN A 149 -7.62 -4.84 0.55
C GLN A 149 -7.39 -6.25 -0.03
N VAL A 150 -6.33 -6.43 -0.84
CA VAL A 150 -6.01 -7.73 -1.42
C VAL A 150 -5.60 -8.72 -0.34
N LEU A 151 -4.76 -8.30 0.61
CA LEU A 151 -4.32 -9.16 1.71
C LEU A 151 -5.50 -9.63 2.58
N ALA A 152 -6.50 -8.79 2.83
CA ALA A 152 -7.69 -9.17 3.59
C ALA A 152 -8.44 -10.33 2.94
N TRP A 153 -8.55 -10.33 1.61
CA TRP A 153 -9.14 -11.42 0.84
C TRP A 153 -8.27 -12.68 0.83
N VAL A 154 -6.94 -12.52 0.71
CA VAL A 154 -5.99 -13.65 0.83
C VAL A 154 -6.11 -14.31 2.21
N LEU A 155 -6.25 -13.52 3.28
CA LEU A 155 -6.46 -14.03 4.64
C LEU A 155 -7.83 -14.69 4.83
N GLN A 156 -8.86 -14.20 4.13
CA GLN A 156 -10.20 -14.79 4.14
C GLN A 156 -10.22 -16.18 3.49
N ALA A 157 -9.44 -16.37 2.43
CA ALA A 157 -9.40 -17.59 1.64
C ALA A 157 -7.94 -18.07 1.46
N PRO A 158 -7.29 -18.56 2.53
CA PRO A 158 -5.85 -18.80 2.57
C PRO A 158 -5.34 -19.86 1.59
N THR A 159 -6.22 -20.78 1.16
CA THR A 159 -5.93 -21.87 0.21
C THR A 159 -6.64 -21.69 -1.13
N ALA A 160 -7.30 -20.55 -1.38
CA ALA A 160 -7.94 -20.33 -2.66
C ALA A 160 -6.95 -19.69 -3.64
N PRO A 161 -6.94 -20.08 -4.91
CA PRO A 161 -6.33 -19.30 -5.98
C PRO A 161 -6.93 -17.89 -6.01
N VAL A 162 -6.09 -16.87 -6.16
CA VAL A 162 -6.51 -15.45 -6.10
C VAL A 162 -6.13 -14.76 -7.39
N GLY A 163 -7.10 -14.14 -8.07
CA GLY A 163 -6.87 -13.24 -9.19
C GLY A 163 -7.11 -11.80 -8.78
N ILE A 164 -6.28 -10.87 -9.22
CA ILE A 164 -6.41 -9.43 -8.96
C ILE A 164 -6.64 -8.74 -10.30
N VAL A 165 -7.70 -7.94 -10.40
CA VAL A 165 -8.00 -7.09 -11.57
C VAL A 165 -8.00 -5.62 -11.17
N GLY A 166 -7.70 -4.74 -12.12
CA GLY A 166 -7.69 -3.28 -11.90
C GLY A 166 -6.38 -2.70 -11.35
N CYS A 167 -5.32 -3.51 -11.23
CA CYS A 167 -3.99 -3.03 -10.90
C CYS A 167 -3.28 -2.46 -12.14
N SER A 168 -2.68 -1.26 -12.00
CA SER A 168 -1.82 -0.67 -13.02
C SER A 168 -0.63 -1.60 -13.31
N GLU A 169 -0.18 -1.67 -14.57
CA GLU A 169 0.95 -2.54 -14.97
C GLU A 169 2.22 -2.24 -14.17
N ALA A 170 2.51 -0.96 -13.95
CA ALA A 170 3.67 -0.51 -13.19
C ALA A 170 3.67 -1.00 -11.74
N ASP A 171 2.50 -1.17 -11.11
CA ASP A 171 2.37 -1.55 -9.70
C ASP A 171 2.35 -3.06 -9.46
N ARG A 172 2.12 -3.89 -10.50
CA ARG A 172 1.94 -5.36 -10.33
C ARG A 172 3.12 -6.04 -9.65
N PRO A 173 4.39 -5.79 -10.05
CA PRO A 173 5.51 -6.46 -9.41
C PRO A 173 5.68 -6.04 -7.94
N ALA A 174 5.44 -4.76 -7.65
CA ALA A 174 5.56 -4.20 -6.31
C ALA A 174 4.49 -4.79 -5.36
N LEU A 175 3.23 -4.79 -5.79
CA LEU A 175 2.13 -5.39 -5.03
C LEU A 175 2.34 -6.89 -4.82
N THR A 176 2.75 -7.63 -5.85
CA THR A 176 3.02 -9.08 -5.74
C THR A 176 4.14 -9.36 -4.74
N LEU A 177 5.25 -8.60 -4.79
CA LEU A 177 6.37 -8.76 -3.86
C LEU A 177 5.94 -8.52 -2.42
N ALA A 178 5.17 -7.45 -2.18
CA ALA A 178 4.70 -7.11 -0.85
C ALA A 178 3.70 -8.14 -0.32
N LEU A 179 2.75 -8.59 -1.13
CA LEU A 179 1.81 -9.64 -0.75
C LEU A 179 2.53 -10.91 -0.30
N VAL A 180 3.47 -11.42 -1.11
CA VAL A 180 4.26 -12.61 -0.76
C VAL A 180 4.99 -12.39 0.57
N ARG A 181 5.74 -11.28 0.71
CA ARG A 181 6.53 -11.01 1.93
C ARG A 181 5.69 -10.87 3.19
N ILE A 182 4.50 -10.29 3.07
CA ILE A 182 3.63 -10.04 4.22
C ILE A 182 2.88 -11.30 4.62
N ALA A 183 2.41 -12.05 3.63
CA ALA A 183 1.53 -13.18 3.85
C ALA A 183 2.28 -14.51 4.09
N GLU A 184 3.49 -14.68 3.57
CA GLU A 184 4.29 -15.90 3.75
C GLU A 184 4.47 -16.30 5.23
N PRO A 185 4.83 -15.38 6.17
CA PRO A 185 4.97 -15.74 7.58
C PRO A 185 3.66 -16.16 8.27
N VAL A 186 2.51 -15.73 7.73
CA VAL A 186 1.18 -16.00 8.31
C VAL A 186 0.43 -17.13 7.58
N LEU A 187 0.85 -17.48 6.36
CA LEU A 187 0.32 -18.54 5.53
C LEU A 187 1.46 -19.43 4.99
N PRO A 188 2.24 -20.10 5.85
CA PRO A 188 3.45 -20.82 5.45
C PRO A 188 3.18 -22.06 4.59
N ALA A 189 1.95 -22.60 4.63
CA ALA A 189 1.56 -23.76 3.84
C ALA A 189 1.08 -23.41 2.41
N ARG A 190 0.93 -22.11 2.09
CA ARG A 190 0.47 -21.67 0.78
C ARG A 190 1.63 -21.69 -0.22
N PRO A 191 1.49 -22.35 -1.38
CA PRO A 191 2.47 -22.20 -2.45
C PRO A 191 2.37 -20.80 -3.05
N TRP A 192 3.47 -20.06 -3.05
CA TRP A 192 3.52 -18.68 -3.56
C TRP A 192 3.81 -18.61 -5.06
N SER A 193 3.20 -19.51 -5.84
CA SER A 193 3.23 -19.45 -7.31
C SER A 193 2.34 -18.31 -7.81
N PHE A 194 2.81 -17.56 -8.81
CA PHE A 194 2.06 -16.45 -9.37
C PHE A 194 2.32 -16.22 -10.85
N VAL A 195 1.42 -15.47 -11.48
CA VAL A 195 1.52 -15.00 -12.87
C VAL A 195 1.19 -13.51 -12.90
N LEU A 196 2.03 -12.75 -13.60
CA LEU A 196 1.81 -11.36 -13.99
C LEU A 196 1.46 -11.36 -15.48
N GLN A 197 0.21 -11.00 -15.78
CA GLN A 197 -0.29 -10.91 -17.16
C GLN A 197 -0.22 -9.47 -17.66
N PRO A 198 -0.04 -9.25 -18.98
CA PRO A 198 -0.28 -7.94 -19.59
C PRO A 198 -1.78 -7.60 -19.50
N ASP A 199 -2.13 -6.33 -19.73
CA ASP A 199 -3.54 -5.97 -19.82
C ASP A 199 -4.22 -6.67 -21.01
N SER A 200 -5.40 -7.25 -20.77
CA SER A 200 -6.25 -7.77 -21.84
C SER A 200 -6.99 -6.62 -22.52
N ALA A 201 -7.18 -6.72 -23.83
CA ALA A 201 -8.02 -5.78 -24.58
C ALA A 201 -9.52 -5.90 -24.24
N THR A 202 -9.91 -6.96 -23.52
CA THR A 202 -11.28 -7.32 -23.16
C THR A 202 -11.57 -7.01 -21.68
N ASP A 203 -12.59 -6.16 -21.45
CA ASP A 203 -13.44 -5.87 -20.26
C ASP A 203 -12.92 -6.04 -18.80
N GLY A 204 -11.63 -6.21 -18.57
CA GLY A 204 -11.04 -6.22 -17.23
C GLY A 204 -11.47 -7.39 -16.34
N THR A 205 -11.88 -8.51 -16.95
CA THR A 205 -12.28 -9.75 -16.27
C THR A 205 -11.12 -10.72 -16.06
N ASN A 206 -10.06 -10.63 -16.87
CA ASN A 206 -8.86 -11.46 -16.71
C ASN A 206 -7.94 -10.88 -15.60
N PRO A 207 -7.53 -11.72 -14.63
CA PRO A 207 -6.65 -11.28 -13.55
C PRO A 207 -5.28 -10.87 -14.08
N THR A 208 -4.87 -9.64 -13.78
CA THR A 208 -3.54 -9.12 -14.14
C THR A 208 -2.45 -9.66 -13.21
N ILE A 209 -2.83 -10.08 -12.01
CA ILE A 209 -2.02 -10.90 -11.11
C ILE A 209 -2.85 -12.13 -10.74
N ALA A 210 -2.30 -13.34 -10.87
CA ALA A 210 -2.95 -14.56 -10.45
C ALA A 210 -2.01 -15.39 -9.56
N PHE A 211 -2.43 -15.67 -8.33
CA PHE A 211 -1.84 -16.67 -7.45
C PHE A 211 -2.59 -17.99 -7.60
N PHE A 212 -1.87 -19.09 -7.66
CA PHE A 212 -2.44 -20.41 -7.92
C PHE A 212 -1.68 -21.52 -7.22
N ASP A 213 -2.41 -22.59 -6.92
CA ASP A 213 -1.87 -23.77 -6.26
C ASP A 213 -1.66 -24.93 -7.25
N ALA A 214 -2.26 -24.84 -8.44
CA ALA A 214 -2.19 -25.78 -9.56
C ALA A 214 -2.16 -25.01 -10.90
N GLU A 215 -2.16 -25.71 -12.03
CA GLU A 215 -2.01 -25.14 -13.39
C GLU A 215 -2.72 -23.78 -13.58
N PRO A 216 -2.05 -22.78 -14.19
CA PRO A 216 -2.58 -21.42 -14.30
C PRO A 216 -3.88 -21.31 -15.11
N ASP A 217 -4.23 -22.35 -15.88
CA ASP A 217 -5.34 -22.40 -16.84
C ASP A 217 -6.67 -22.91 -16.26
N ASP A 218 -6.74 -23.32 -14.97
CA ASP A 218 -8.04 -23.62 -14.36
C ASP A 218 -8.63 -22.36 -13.66
N PRO A 219 -9.67 -21.72 -14.25
CA PRO A 219 -10.39 -20.62 -13.60
C PRO A 219 -11.39 -21.10 -12.54
N ALA A 220 -11.67 -22.40 -12.42
CA ALA A 220 -12.67 -22.90 -11.50
C ALA A 220 -12.25 -22.65 -10.04
N GLY A 221 -13.06 -21.88 -9.31
CA GLY A 221 -12.83 -21.61 -7.88
C GLY A 221 -11.82 -20.50 -7.56
N ARG A 222 -11.29 -19.79 -8.57
CA ARG A 222 -10.42 -18.62 -8.34
C ARG A 222 -11.23 -17.45 -7.78
N LEU A 223 -10.77 -16.92 -6.65
CA LEU A 223 -11.31 -15.68 -6.08
C LEU A 223 -10.81 -14.49 -6.89
N ILE A 224 -11.70 -13.76 -7.57
CA ILE A 224 -11.35 -12.54 -8.31
C ILE A 224 -11.60 -11.30 -7.43
N ILE A 225 -10.53 -10.57 -7.17
CA ILE A 225 -10.52 -9.31 -6.42
C ILE A 225 -10.40 -8.17 -7.43
N ASP A 226 -11.47 -7.40 -7.60
CA ASP A 226 -11.45 -6.17 -8.38
C ASP A 226 -11.17 -4.99 -7.45
N VAL A 227 -9.92 -4.49 -7.48
CA VAL A 227 -9.51 -3.40 -6.60
C VAL A 227 -10.15 -2.06 -6.97
N ARG A 228 -10.84 -1.98 -8.12
CA ARG A 228 -11.65 -0.82 -8.50
C ARG A 228 -13.04 -0.85 -7.86
N ARG A 229 -13.47 -1.99 -7.31
CA ARG A 229 -14.75 -2.16 -6.64
C ARG A 229 -14.54 -2.12 -5.14
N ASP A 230 -15.37 -1.34 -4.46
CA ASP A 230 -15.36 -1.23 -3.00
C ASP A 230 -16.07 -2.42 -2.33
N ARG A 231 -15.56 -3.63 -2.61
CA ARG A 231 -15.99 -4.87 -1.96
C ARG A 231 -14.94 -5.28 -0.95
N GLY A 232 -15.23 -4.97 0.30
CA GLY A 232 -14.44 -5.36 1.45
C GLY A 232 -14.49 -6.87 1.74
N ALA A 233 -13.45 -7.37 2.40
CA ALA A 233 -13.45 -8.71 3.00
C ALA A 233 -14.21 -8.65 4.35
N SER A 234 -14.09 -9.66 5.21
CA SER A 234 -14.63 -9.50 6.58
C SER A 234 -13.88 -8.38 7.33
N PRO A 235 -14.57 -7.56 8.14
CA PRO A 235 -13.94 -6.46 8.88
C PRO A 235 -12.76 -6.89 9.76
N GLN A 236 -12.79 -8.12 10.28
CA GLN A 236 -11.69 -8.68 11.07
C GLN A 236 -10.44 -8.95 10.21
N ASN A 237 -10.62 -9.48 9.00
CA ASN A 237 -9.51 -9.72 8.08
C ASN A 237 -8.98 -8.41 7.50
N GLU A 238 -9.83 -7.41 7.29
CA GLU A 238 -9.41 -6.06 6.93
C GLU A 238 -8.55 -5.42 8.03
N TYR A 239 -8.99 -5.50 9.30
CA TYR A 239 -8.19 -5.00 10.42
C TYR A 239 -6.82 -5.69 10.49
N ARG A 240 -6.80 -7.03 10.35
CA ARG A 240 -5.56 -7.81 10.37
C ARG A 240 -4.65 -7.50 9.19
N ALA A 241 -5.21 -7.36 7.99
CA ALA A 241 -4.45 -7.00 6.80
C ALA A 241 -3.81 -5.61 6.96
N ASN A 242 -4.58 -4.62 7.43
CA ASN A 242 -4.06 -3.29 7.75
C ASN A 242 -2.92 -3.35 8.77
N ALA A 243 -3.04 -4.18 9.81
CA ALA A 243 -1.97 -4.33 10.80
C ALA A 243 -0.69 -4.93 10.22
N LEU A 244 -0.83 -5.92 9.34
CA LEU A 244 0.31 -6.55 8.66
C LEU A 244 0.98 -5.61 7.65
N VAL A 245 0.19 -4.82 6.92
CA VAL A 245 0.71 -3.76 6.03
C VAL A 245 1.43 -2.68 6.83
N TYR A 246 0.86 -2.25 7.97
CA TYR A 246 1.51 -1.31 8.87
C TYR A 246 2.87 -1.82 9.36
N ARG A 247 2.93 -3.09 9.79
CA ARG A 247 4.21 -3.73 10.17
C ARG A 247 5.19 -3.77 9.00
N TYR A 248 4.72 -4.05 7.79
CA TYR A 248 5.56 -4.04 6.61
C TYR A 248 6.12 -2.66 6.29
N GLU A 249 5.31 -1.61 6.42
CA GLU A 249 5.67 -0.23 6.14
C GLU A 249 6.65 0.32 7.19
N PHE A 250 6.31 0.18 8.47
CA PHE A 250 7.03 0.84 9.58
C PHE A 250 7.99 -0.07 10.35
N GLY A 251 7.96 -1.38 10.11
CA GLY A 251 8.79 -2.36 10.82
C GLY A 251 8.37 -2.62 12.27
N VAL A 252 7.22 -2.08 12.70
CA VAL A 252 6.70 -2.18 14.07
C VAL A 252 5.23 -2.57 14.06
N ASP A 253 4.76 -3.19 15.14
CA ASP A 253 3.34 -3.49 15.29
C ASP A 253 2.52 -2.22 15.49
N PRO A 254 1.30 -2.16 14.90
CA PRO A 254 0.42 -1.05 15.19
C PRO A 254 -0.01 -1.10 16.67
N PRO A 255 -0.25 0.06 17.30
CA PRO A 255 -0.81 0.10 18.64
C PRO A 255 -2.13 -0.68 18.67
N ASN A 256 -2.26 -1.61 19.63
CA ASN A 256 -3.38 -2.54 19.86
C ASN A 256 -3.41 -3.84 19.03
N ALA A 257 -2.37 -4.20 18.28
CA ALA A 257 -2.32 -5.47 17.53
C ALA A 257 -2.57 -6.74 18.38
N ALA A 258 -2.18 -6.71 19.67
CA ALA A 258 -2.31 -7.84 20.59
C ALA A 258 -3.76 -8.18 20.99
N ALA A 259 -4.75 -7.37 20.62
CA ALA A 259 -6.15 -7.54 21.03
C ALA A 259 -7.02 -8.34 20.03
N ALA A 260 -6.51 -8.67 18.83
CA ALA A 260 -7.28 -9.40 17.82
C ALA A 260 -7.03 -10.93 17.91
N PRO A 261 -8.07 -11.77 18.09
CA PRO A 261 -7.90 -13.21 18.21
C PRO A 261 -7.39 -13.85 16.90
N ALA A 262 -6.57 -14.90 17.07
CA ALA A 262 -6.00 -15.71 16.00
C ALA A 262 -7.08 -16.48 15.23
N ILE A 263 -7.02 -16.39 13.90
CA ILE A 263 -7.61 -17.27 12.87
C ILE A 263 -8.89 -18.01 13.30
N LEU A 264 -10.05 -17.52 12.90
CA LEU A 264 -11.27 -18.33 12.94
C LEU A 264 -11.27 -19.33 11.77
N PRO A 265 -11.73 -20.58 11.99
CA PRO A 265 -11.83 -21.59 10.96
C PRO A 265 -12.77 -21.11 9.83
N VAL A 266 -12.42 -21.48 8.60
CA VAL A 266 -13.24 -21.28 7.41
C VAL A 266 -14.65 -21.84 7.69
N PRO A 267 -15.74 -21.09 7.49
CA PRO A 267 -17.08 -21.64 7.64
C PRO A 267 -17.23 -22.82 6.65
N PRO A 268 -17.76 -23.98 7.10
CA PRO A 268 -17.91 -25.14 6.23
C PRO A 268 -18.73 -24.78 4.97
N PRO A 269 -18.45 -25.42 3.82
CA PRO A 269 -19.19 -25.16 2.59
C PRO A 269 -20.69 -25.32 2.86
N ALA A 270 -21.46 -24.28 2.52
CA ALA A 270 -22.89 -24.29 2.74
C ALA A 270 -23.50 -25.51 2.02
N PRO A 271 -24.35 -26.32 2.69
CA PRO A 271 -25.08 -27.38 2.02
C PRO A 271 -25.93 -26.79 0.89
N PRO A 272 -26.24 -27.56 -0.17
CA PRO A 272 -27.06 -27.09 -1.28
C PRO A 272 -28.37 -26.48 -0.76
N PRO A 273 -28.87 -25.40 -1.38
CA PRO A 273 -29.96 -24.61 -0.83
C PRO A 273 -31.22 -25.47 -0.70
N LEU A 274 -31.53 -25.91 0.51
CA LEU A 274 -32.89 -26.25 0.89
C LEU A 274 -33.70 -24.97 0.79
N ARG A 275 -34.86 -25.05 0.13
CA ARG A 275 -35.79 -23.96 -0.19
C ARG A 275 -35.75 -22.85 0.86
N PRO A 276 -35.60 -21.57 0.48
CA PRO A 276 -35.56 -20.48 1.44
C PRO A 276 -36.85 -20.48 2.25
N ALA A 277 -36.72 -20.70 3.57
CA ALA A 277 -37.74 -20.27 4.50
C ALA A 277 -37.85 -18.73 4.35
N PRO A 278 -39.07 -18.17 4.31
CA PRO A 278 -39.23 -16.74 4.16
C PRO A 278 -38.47 -16.01 5.28
N PRO A 279 -37.69 -14.96 4.96
CA PRO A 279 -36.91 -14.24 5.95
C PRO A 279 -37.87 -13.62 6.97
N GLN A 280 -37.74 -14.04 8.23
CA GLN A 280 -38.28 -13.28 9.34
C GLN A 280 -37.44 -12.02 9.47
N GLN A 281 -37.89 -10.95 8.81
CA GLN A 281 -37.42 -9.59 9.06
C GLN A 281 -37.89 -9.19 10.45
N THR A 282 -37.04 -9.34 11.47
CA THR A 282 -37.18 -8.55 12.70
C THR A 282 -36.80 -7.11 12.36
N HIS A 283 -37.80 -6.30 12.02
CA HIS A 283 -37.68 -4.84 11.99
C HIS A 283 -37.40 -4.34 13.41
N HIS A 284 -36.12 -4.28 13.80
CA HIS A 284 -35.71 -3.40 14.88
C HIS A 284 -35.79 -1.97 14.37
N ALA A 285 -36.63 -1.14 15.00
CA ALA A 285 -36.68 0.29 14.74
C ALA A 285 -35.27 0.89 14.93
N PRO A 286 -34.84 1.83 14.06
CA PRO A 286 -33.53 2.46 14.20
C PRO A 286 -33.42 3.11 15.58
N ALA A 287 -32.37 2.77 16.33
CA ALA A 287 -32.11 3.39 17.61
C ALA A 287 -31.72 4.86 17.37
N VAL A 288 -32.59 5.80 17.75
CA VAL A 288 -32.29 7.23 17.66
C VAL A 288 -31.80 7.71 19.02
N LEU A 289 -30.54 8.15 19.12
CA LEU A 289 -30.07 8.85 20.31
C LEU A 289 -30.61 10.29 20.36
N PRO A 290 -31.11 10.77 21.51
CA PRO A 290 -31.48 12.16 21.67
C PRO A 290 -30.28 13.09 21.44
N GLN A 291 -30.50 14.19 20.70
CA GLN A 291 -29.44 15.15 20.37
C GLN A 291 -28.72 15.71 21.61
N TRP A 292 -29.46 16.01 22.69
CA TRP A 292 -28.87 16.52 23.93
C TRP A 292 -27.83 15.58 24.54
N ARG A 293 -28.03 14.26 24.41
CA ARG A 293 -27.11 13.25 24.94
C ARG A 293 -25.84 13.17 24.11
N VAL A 294 -25.95 13.24 22.79
CA VAL A 294 -24.80 13.31 21.89
C VAL A 294 -23.98 14.58 22.13
N SER A 295 -24.64 15.73 22.31
CA SER A 295 -23.96 16.99 22.63
C SER A 295 -23.26 16.96 23.98
N ALA A 296 -23.84 16.29 25.00
CA ALA A 296 -23.18 16.12 26.30
C ALA A 296 -21.89 15.29 26.16
N LEU A 297 -21.96 14.12 25.52
CA LEU A 297 -20.80 13.24 25.33
C LEU A 297 -19.66 13.91 24.54
N VAL A 298 -20.00 14.70 23.52
CA VAL A 298 -19.00 15.46 22.75
C VAL A 298 -18.39 16.59 23.58
N ARG A 299 -19.17 17.22 24.47
CA ARG A 299 -18.65 18.23 25.39
C ARG A 299 -17.71 17.60 26.42
N ASP A 300 -18.03 16.43 26.94
CA ASP A 300 -17.15 15.70 27.86
C ASP A 300 -15.78 15.39 27.21
N LEU A 301 -15.79 15.06 25.91
CA LEU A 301 -14.56 14.91 25.12
C LEU A 301 -13.79 16.24 24.97
N ALA A 302 -14.49 17.35 24.75
CA ALA A 302 -13.87 18.67 24.61
C ALA A 302 -13.34 19.25 25.94
N ASP A 303 -13.94 18.86 27.06
CA ASP A 303 -13.58 19.28 28.42
C ASP A 303 -12.58 18.34 29.11
N ALA A 304 -12.19 17.24 28.45
CA ALA A 304 -11.22 16.27 28.95
C ALA A 304 -9.88 16.94 29.32
N ARG A 305 -9.37 16.63 30.52
CA ARG A 305 -8.20 17.30 31.11
C ARG A 305 -6.88 16.52 31.00
N ASP A 306 -6.93 15.28 30.54
CA ASP A 306 -5.78 14.42 30.33
C ASP A 306 -6.07 13.36 29.24
N ALA A 307 -5.04 12.61 28.82
CA ALA A 307 -5.17 11.57 27.79
C ALA A 307 -6.16 10.47 28.17
N THR A 308 -6.24 10.12 29.45
CA THR A 308 -7.14 9.07 29.96
C THR A 308 -8.59 9.51 29.85
N ALA A 309 -8.89 10.77 30.19
CA ALA A 309 -10.21 11.38 30.04
C ALA A 309 -10.62 11.50 28.58
N VAL A 310 -9.69 11.87 27.68
CA VAL A 310 -9.94 11.88 26.23
C VAL A 310 -10.32 10.47 25.76
N ASN A 311 -9.55 9.45 26.16
CA ASN A 311 -9.83 8.08 25.77
C ASN A 311 -11.16 7.56 26.35
N GLY A 312 -11.46 7.86 27.61
CA GLY A 312 -12.73 7.50 28.25
C GLY A 312 -13.94 8.10 27.52
N ALA A 313 -13.89 9.40 27.24
CA ALA A 313 -14.96 10.10 26.51
C ALA A 313 -15.13 9.55 25.08
N LEU A 314 -14.05 9.18 24.40
CA LEU A 314 -14.13 8.52 23.07
C LEU A 314 -14.82 7.16 23.16
N VAL A 315 -14.49 6.34 24.16
CA VAL A 315 -15.13 5.02 24.35
C VAL A 315 -16.62 5.16 24.63
N GLU A 316 -17.01 6.09 25.49
CA GLU A 316 -18.43 6.35 25.77
C GLU A 316 -19.18 6.84 24.53
N LEU A 317 -18.56 7.74 23.76
CA LEU A 317 -19.13 8.24 22.52
C LEU A 317 -19.25 7.12 21.46
N GLU A 318 -18.23 6.27 21.32
CA GLU A 318 -18.24 5.08 20.44
C GLU A 318 -19.39 4.14 20.80
N TYR A 319 -19.51 3.78 22.08
CA TYR A 319 -20.55 2.88 22.55
C TYR A 319 -21.95 3.46 22.31
N ALA A 320 -22.11 4.77 22.56
CA ALA A 320 -23.38 5.45 22.35
C ALA A 320 -23.80 5.44 20.87
N VAL A 321 -22.87 5.65 19.93
CA VAL A 321 -23.20 5.77 18.50
C VAL A 321 -23.09 4.45 17.71
N ALA A 322 -22.72 3.35 18.37
CA ALA A 322 -22.47 2.06 17.72
C ALA A 322 -23.69 1.54 16.93
N ALA A 323 -24.90 1.75 17.46
CA ALA A 323 -26.15 1.31 16.85
C ALA A 323 -26.84 2.38 15.96
N ILE A 324 -26.13 3.48 15.64
CA ILE A 324 -26.68 4.59 14.86
C ILE A 324 -26.05 4.63 13.47
N ASP A 325 -26.86 4.36 12.47
CA ASP A 325 -26.47 4.44 11.06
C ASP A 325 -26.38 5.90 10.57
N GLU A 326 -27.32 6.76 10.99
CA GLU A 326 -27.37 8.17 10.60
C GLU A 326 -26.73 9.08 11.66
N ARG A 327 -25.50 9.51 11.39
CA ARG A 327 -24.64 10.21 12.36
C ARG A 327 -24.61 11.74 12.24
N ASP A 328 -25.62 12.35 11.61
CA ASP A 328 -25.73 13.81 11.44
C ASP A 328 -25.65 14.57 12.77
N ASN A 329 -26.34 14.07 13.79
CA ASN A 329 -26.34 14.70 15.12
C ASN A 329 -24.95 14.66 15.77
N VAL A 330 -24.18 13.59 15.52
CA VAL A 330 -22.81 13.42 16.02
C VAL A 330 -21.87 14.40 15.32
N ARG A 331 -21.94 14.49 13.99
CA ARG A 331 -21.13 15.44 13.20
C ARG A 331 -21.41 16.89 13.59
N ARG A 332 -22.69 17.26 13.76
CA ARG A 332 -23.07 18.61 14.22
C ARG A 332 -22.56 18.92 15.62
N ALA A 333 -22.66 17.97 16.55
CA ALA A 333 -22.12 18.14 17.90
C ALA A 333 -20.59 18.31 17.89
N LEU A 334 -19.88 17.45 17.15
CA LEU A 334 -18.42 17.55 17.00
C LEU A 334 -18.00 18.87 16.35
N ALA A 335 -18.70 19.32 15.31
CA ALA A 335 -18.42 20.61 14.69
C ALA A 335 -18.61 21.78 15.68
N GLY A 336 -19.66 21.74 16.50
CA GLY A 336 -19.92 22.74 17.55
C GLY A 336 -18.77 22.87 18.56
N GLU A 337 -18.19 21.74 18.96
CA GLU A 337 -17.04 21.70 19.90
C GLU A 337 -15.68 21.66 19.18
N ARG A 338 -15.62 22.13 17.92
CA ARG A 338 -14.40 22.19 17.09
C ARG A 338 -13.62 20.86 17.06
N TRP A 339 -14.34 19.75 17.00
CA TRP A 339 -13.81 18.39 16.95
C TRP A 339 -12.91 18.05 18.14
N ALA A 340 -13.11 18.72 19.29
CA ALA A 340 -12.28 18.59 20.49
C ALA A 340 -10.77 18.75 20.22
N GLN A 341 -10.38 19.44 19.14
CA GLN A 341 -8.98 19.53 18.70
C GLN A 341 -8.08 20.07 19.79
N ARG A 342 -8.53 21.08 20.54
CA ARG A 342 -7.75 21.68 21.63
C ARG A 342 -7.46 20.67 22.75
N ALA A 343 -8.44 19.88 23.18
CA ALA A 343 -8.25 18.87 24.22
C ALA A 343 -7.31 17.77 23.73
N ILE A 344 -7.54 17.26 22.51
CA ILE A 344 -6.72 16.22 21.90
C ILE A 344 -5.26 16.68 21.75
N LEU A 345 -5.01 17.82 21.10
CA LEU A 345 -3.66 18.32 20.86
C LEU A 345 -2.90 18.68 22.15
N ARG A 346 -3.62 19.08 23.21
CA ARG A 346 -3.00 19.48 24.48
C ARG A 346 -2.66 18.29 25.37
N HIS A 347 -3.48 17.24 25.34
CA HIS A 347 -3.44 16.19 26.34
C HIS A 347 -3.03 14.82 25.80
N VAL A 348 -3.18 14.57 24.50
CA VAL A 348 -2.80 13.30 23.87
C VAL A 348 -1.34 13.38 23.40
N PRO A 349 -0.49 12.39 23.76
CA PRO A 349 0.87 12.29 23.26
C PRO A 349 0.94 12.32 21.72
N PHE A 350 2.00 12.90 21.16
CA PHE A 350 2.12 13.10 19.71
C PHE A 350 1.98 11.80 18.90
N ASP A 351 2.56 10.72 19.40
CA ASP A 351 2.50 9.36 18.84
C ASP A 351 1.09 8.74 18.89
N GLN A 352 0.19 9.28 19.70
CA GLN A 352 -1.20 8.81 19.87
C GLN A 352 -2.22 9.72 19.19
N LEU A 353 -1.80 10.89 18.66
CA LEU A 353 -2.70 11.82 17.99
C LEU A 353 -3.39 11.19 16.79
N GLU A 354 -2.66 10.48 15.95
CA GLU A 354 -3.23 9.87 14.74
C GLU A 354 -4.30 8.80 15.05
N PRO A 355 -4.04 7.80 15.91
CA PRO A 355 -5.07 6.86 16.36
C PRO A 355 -6.32 7.52 16.94
N VAL A 356 -6.15 8.57 17.76
CA VAL A 356 -7.27 9.30 18.37
C VAL A 356 -8.13 10.01 17.33
N HIS A 357 -7.51 10.70 16.36
CA HIS A 357 -8.26 11.37 15.30
C HIS A 357 -8.93 10.38 14.34
N VAL A 358 -8.33 9.20 14.09
CA VAL A 358 -8.96 8.11 13.32
C VAL A 358 -10.22 7.61 14.01
N ARG A 359 -10.16 7.34 15.32
CA ARG A 359 -11.33 6.95 16.11
C ARG A 359 -12.41 8.03 16.08
N LEU A 360 -12.04 9.29 16.27
CA LEU A 360 -12.98 10.42 16.18
C LEU A 360 -13.67 10.51 14.81
N ALA A 361 -12.92 10.29 13.72
CA ALA A 361 -13.48 10.24 12.38
C ALA A 361 -14.43 9.03 12.20
N GLN A 362 -14.06 7.84 12.70
CA GLN A 362 -14.92 6.65 12.67
C GLN A 362 -16.21 6.84 13.48
N ILE A 363 -16.15 7.53 14.62
CA ILE A 363 -17.32 7.94 15.40
C ILE A 363 -18.23 8.85 14.57
N ALA A 364 -17.66 9.85 13.90
CA ALA A 364 -18.43 10.86 13.15
C ALA A 364 -19.06 10.33 11.86
N PHE A 365 -18.35 9.45 11.13
CA PHE A 365 -18.72 9.00 9.78
C PHE A 365 -19.08 7.51 9.69
N GLY A 366 -18.83 6.73 10.73
CA GLY A 366 -19.06 5.28 10.77
C GLY A 366 -17.77 4.47 10.57
N ALA A 367 -17.67 3.35 11.30
CA ALA A 367 -16.56 2.39 11.16
C ALA A 367 -16.77 1.40 9.99
N THR A 368 -18.03 1.14 9.61
CA THR A 368 -18.45 0.28 8.49
C THR A 368 -19.89 0.66 8.09
N GLY A 369 -20.25 0.63 6.80
CA GLY A 369 -21.65 0.70 6.36
C GLY A 369 -22.06 1.93 5.52
N PRO A 370 -23.34 1.98 5.10
CA PRO A 370 -23.87 2.95 4.11
C PRO A 370 -23.89 4.41 4.59
N GLY A 371 -23.78 4.66 5.91
CA GLY A 371 -23.73 6.01 6.50
C GLY A 371 -22.51 6.85 6.09
N ARG A 372 -21.45 6.22 5.55
CA ARG A 372 -20.24 6.90 5.05
C ARG A 372 -20.47 7.66 3.74
N VAL A 373 -21.44 7.21 2.94
CA VAL A 373 -21.59 7.60 1.53
C VAL A 373 -22.78 8.55 1.33
N THR A 374 -23.40 9.00 2.43
CA THR A 374 -24.51 9.96 2.32
C THR A 374 -23.98 11.31 1.80
N PRO A 375 -24.75 12.02 0.96
CA PRO A 375 -24.37 13.36 0.50
C PRO A 375 -24.04 14.33 1.65
N GLY A 376 -24.77 14.23 2.77
CA GLY A 376 -24.52 15.02 3.97
C GLY A 376 -23.17 14.70 4.63
N ALA A 377 -22.84 13.42 4.79
CA ALA A 377 -21.54 13.00 5.32
C ALA A 377 -20.38 13.48 4.45
N ARG A 378 -20.52 13.41 3.12
CA ARG A 378 -19.51 13.93 2.18
C ARG A 378 -19.30 15.43 2.33
N GLU A 379 -20.38 16.19 2.41
CA GLU A 379 -20.30 17.65 2.53
C GLU A 379 -19.71 18.09 3.88
N ASP A 380 -20.05 17.39 4.97
CA ASP A 380 -19.43 17.60 6.28
C ASP A 380 -17.93 17.30 6.26
N ALA A 381 -17.52 16.21 5.61
CA ALA A 381 -16.11 15.86 5.46
C ALA A 381 -15.34 16.93 4.65
N ARG A 382 -15.91 17.43 3.55
CA ARG A 382 -15.30 18.52 2.77
C ARG A 382 -15.13 19.80 3.61
N ARG A 383 -16.18 20.21 4.33
CA ARG A 383 -16.12 21.38 5.22
C ARG A 383 -15.07 21.22 6.30
N LEU A 384 -15.00 20.05 6.92
CA LEU A 384 -13.98 19.75 7.92
C LEU A 384 -12.57 19.80 7.33
N VAL A 385 -12.33 19.15 6.20
CA VAL A 385 -11.01 19.14 5.57
C VAL A 385 -10.56 20.54 5.15
N ALA A 386 -11.49 21.38 4.68
CA ALA A 386 -11.22 22.76 4.30
C ALA A 386 -10.93 23.67 5.51
N GLY A 387 -11.56 23.44 6.66
CA GLY A 387 -11.47 24.30 7.84
C GLY A 387 -10.60 23.79 8.99
N ALA A 388 -10.16 22.53 8.97
CA ALA A 388 -9.39 21.94 10.06
C ALA A 388 -7.93 22.42 10.07
N GLU A 389 -7.46 22.88 11.23
CA GLU A 389 -6.05 23.25 11.45
C GLU A 389 -5.15 22.01 11.53
N SER A 390 -5.67 20.89 12.05
CA SER A 390 -4.92 19.63 12.20
C SER A 390 -4.86 18.81 10.90
N THR A 391 -3.66 18.69 10.31
CA THR A 391 -3.40 17.81 9.16
C THR A 391 -3.63 16.33 9.51
N VAL A 392 -3.40 15.94 10.77
CA VAL A 392 -3.64 14.57 11.26
C VAL A 392 -5.13 14.25 11.25
N LEU A 393 -5.99 15.18 11.69
CA LEU A 393 -7.45 15.02 11.60
C LEU A 393 -7.92 14.92 10.15
N VAL A 394 -7.36 15.74 9.27
CA VAL A 394 -7.69 15.74 7.85
C VAL A 394 -7.36 14.40 7.19
N ARG A 395 -6.18 13.82 7.49
CA ARG A 395 -5.81 12.48 7.03
C ARG A 395 -6.73 11.41 7.60
N ALA A 396 -7.06 11.49 8.88
CA ALA A 396 -7.98 10.56 9.53
C ALA A 396 -9.38 10.57 8.87
N VAL A 397 -9.92 11.75 8.58
CA VAL A 397 -11.23 11.91 7.94
C VAL A 397 -11.22 11.37 6.52
N ALA A 398 -10.17 11.67 5.75
CA ALA A 398 -10.03 11.18 4.39
C ALA A 398 -9.88 9.66 4.31
N ARG A 399 -9.23 9.01 5.28
CA ARG A 399 -9.16 7.54 5.37
C ARG A 399 -10.51 6.91 5.67
N VAL A 400 -11.36 7.58 6.45
CA VAL A 400 -12.64 7.01 6.91
C VAL A 400 -13.78 7.26 5.90
N VAL A 401 -13.76 8.40 5.22
CA VAL A 401 -14.78 8.78 4.22
C VAL A 401 -14.30 8.25 2.86
N ALA A 402 -14.68 7.01 2.55
CA ALA A 402 -14.29 6.26 1.36
C ALA A 402 -14.72 6.95 0.04
N ASP A 403 -13.93 7.94 -0.41
CA ASP A 403 -14.13 8.60 -1.69
C ASP A 403 -12.83 9.20 -2.24
N GLY A 404 -12.52 8.91 -3.51
CA GLY A 404 -11.37 9.45 -4.23
C GLY A 404 -11.41 10.98 -4.38
N GLU A 405 -12.57 11.61 -4.21
CA GLU A 405 -12.70 13.08 -4.24
C GLU A 405 -11.93 13.77 -3.10
N LEU A 406 -11.86 13.17 -1.90
CA LEU A 406 -11.10 13.72 -0.78
C LEU A 406 -9.59 13.61 -1.00
N ALA A 407 -9.13 12.64 -1.79
CA ALA A 407 -7.72 12.50 -2.16
C ALA A 407 -7.21 13.73 -2.93
N MET A 408 -8.04 14.38 -3.75
CA MET A 408 -7.67 15.61 -4.45
C MET A 408 -7.58 16.82 -3.51
N VAL A 409 -8.42 16.89 -2.47
CA VAL A 409 -8.34 17.94 -1.44
C VAL A 409 -7.10 17.74 -0.56
N LEU A 410 -6.80 16.49 -0.20
CA LEU A 410 -5.55 16.13 0.46
C LEU A 410 -4.33 16.46 -0.38
N ALA A 411 -4.33 16.12 -1.68
CA ALA A 411 -3.24 16.44 -2.59
C ALA A 411 -3.00 17.95 -2.70
N LYS A 412 -4.07 18.77 -2.81
CA LYS A 412 -3.96 20.23 -2.84
C LYS A 412 -3.41 20.81 -1.53
N ARG A 413 -3.82 20.27 -0.39
CA ARG A 413 -3.31 20.70 0.92
C ARG A 413 -1.87 20.27 1.13
N TRP A 414 -1.54 19.04 0.77
CA TRP A 414 -0.18 18.51 0.82
C TRP A 414 0.73 19.36 -0.07
N LEU A 415 0.34 19.66 -1.31
CA LEU A 415 1.09 20.55 -2.19
C LEU A 415 1.37 21.92 -1.56
N ARG A 416 0.43 22.51 -0.80
CA ARG A 416 0.66 23.74 -0.03
C ARG A 416 1.58 23.57 1.19
N GLU A 417 1.56 22.41 1.83
CA GLU A 417 2.41 22.09 2.99
C GLU A 417 3.83 21.65 2.59
N THR A 418 4.01 21.13 1.36
CA THR A 418 5.32 20.76 0.76
C THR A 418 5.88 21.80 -0.21
N GLU A 419 5.11 22.83 -0.56
CA GLU A 419 5.70 24.01 -1.19
C GLU A 419 6.81 24.49 -0.25
N PRO A 420 8.08 24.54 -0.71
CA PRO A 420 9.14 25.03 0.12
C PRO A 420 8.72 26.44 0.53
N VAL A 421 8.59 26.66 1.85
CA VAL A 421 8.44 28.01 2.39
C VAL A 421 9.61 28.78 1.79
N GLU A 422 9.29 29.67 0.85
CA GLU A 422 10.28 30.48 0.16
C GLU A 422 11.13 31.09 1.28
N PRO A 423 12.45 30.77 1.33
CA PRO A 423 13.26 31.08 2.49
C PRO A 423 13.11 32.56 2.74
N ASP A 424 12.57 32.91 3.91
CA ASP A 424 12.35 34.30 4.27
C ASP A 424 13.67 35.02 4.00
N PRO A 425 13.74 35.95 3.02
CA PRO A 425 14.98 36.63 2.66
C PRO A 425 15.54 37.43 3.84
N THR A 426 14.75 37.55 4.93
CA THR A 426 15.14 38.15 6.19
C THR A 426 15.65 37.17 7.25
N ALA A 427 15.60 35.86 7.02
CA ALA A 427 16.10 34.84 7.96
C ALA A 427 17.62 34.95 8.19
N GLU A 428 18.37 35.39 7.17
CA GLU A 428 19.82 35.67 7.27
C GLU A 428 20.13 37.12 7.71
N LEU A 429 19.12 37.98 7.83
CA LEU A 429 19.31 39.38 8.23
C LEU A 429 19.40 39.51 9.76
N GLY A 430 20.53 40.05 10.21
CA GLY A 430 20.71 40.46 11.60
C GLY A 430 19.60 41.44 12.08
N PRO A 431 19.39 41.60 13.39
CA PRO A 431 18.25 42.33 13.95
C PRO A 431 18.06 43.76 13.39
N LEU A 432 19.17 44.47 13.15
CA LEU A 432 19.16 45.81 12.56
C LEU A 432 18.76 45.81 11.08
N ALA A 433 19.23 44.84 10.31
CA ALA A 433 18.90 44.72 8.89
C ALA A 433 17.41 44.41 8.67
N ARG A 434 16.78 43.64 9.59
CA ARG A 434 15.32 43.44 9.60
C ARG A 434 14.53 44.73 9.82
N VAL A 435 15.05 45.64 10.65
CA VAL A 435 14.43 46.96 10.89
C VAL A 435 14.54 47.85 9.65
N PHE A 436 15.70 47.88 8.98
CA PHE A 436 15.86 48.64 7.73
C PHE A 436 15.04 48.07 6.57
N TRP A 437 14.94 46.74 6.45
CA TRP A 437 14.09 46.08 5.47
C TRP A 437 12.62 46.41 5.68
N ARG A 438 12.13 46.41 6.94
CA ARG A 438 10.76 46.84 7.27
C ARG A 438 10.48 48.31 6.95
N MET A 439 11.51 49.15 6.85
CA MET A 439 11.41 50.54 6.44
C MET A 439 11.56 50.74 4.93
N GLY A 440 11.67 49.67 4.13
CA GLY A 440 11.79 49.76 2.67
C GLY A 440 13.15 50.26 2.17
N LEU A 441 14.18 50.25 3.02
CA LEU A 441 15.53 50.69 2.64
C LEU A 441 16.32 49.53 2.01
N PRO A 442 17.05 49.75 0.91
CA PRO A 442 17.78 48.68 0.23
C PRO A 442 18.94 48.20 1.10
N VAL A 443 18.84 46.97 1.61
CA VAL A 443 19.88 46.34 2.42
C VAL A 443 20.74 45.44 1.51
N THR A 444 21.80 45.99 0.94
CA THR A 444 22.88 45.14 0.43
C THR A 444 23.81 44.76 1.58
N PRO A 445 24.42 43.56 1.58
CA PRO A 445 25.36 43.15 2.63
C PRO A 445 26.57 44.10 2.76
N LEU A 446 26.91 44.80 1.66
CA LEU A 446 27.92 45.87 1.67
C LEU A 446 27.41 47.12 2.42
N ALA A 447 26.17 47.54 2.17
CA ALA A 447 25.57 48.68 2.85
C ALA A 447 25.47 48.44 4.36
N ALA A 448 25.03 47.25 4.80
CA ALA A 448 24.92 46.91 6.22
C ALA A 448 26.27 47.00 6.96
N ARG A 449 27.37 46.59 6.33
CA ARG A 449 28.73 46.72 6.90
C ARG A 449 29.17 48.18 6.99
N ILE A 450 28.86 49.00 5.98
CA ILE A 450 29.18 50.43 5.98
C ILE A 450 28.36 51.18 7.04
N THR A 451 27.06 50.89 7.16
CA THR A 451 26.19 51.55 8.16
C THR A 451 26.57 51.16 9.58
N PHE A 452 26.92 49.89 9.83
CA PHE A 452 27.42 49.45 11.13
C PHE A 452 28.76 50.11 11.46
N GLY A 453 29.68 50.18 10.50
CA GLY A 453 30.96 50.89 10.65
C GLY A 453 30.77 52.37 11.00
N LEU A 454 29.88 53.07 10.30
CA LEU A 454 29.54 54.48 10.59
C LEU A 454 28.87 54.66 11.95
N PHE A 455 27.99 53.75 12.36
CA PHE A 455 27.32 53.82 13.65
C PHE A 455 28.31 53.61 14.81
N VAL A 456 29.22 52.63 14.69
CA VAL A 456 30.29 52.41 15.67
C VAL A 456 31.23 53.61 15.72
N LEU A 457 31.57 54.20 14.56
CA LEU A 457 32.42 55.39 14.50
C LEU A 457 31.75 56.61 15.14
N ALA A 458 30.47 56.85 14.87
CA ALA A 458 29.68 57.92 15.47
C ALA A 458 29.49 57.73 16.98
N ALA A 459 29.22 56.50 17.44
CA ALA A 459 29.14 56.17 18.86
C ALA A 459 30.50 56.36 19.56
N GLY A 460 31.61 55.99 18.91
CA GLY A 460 32.96 56.21 19.41
C GLY A 460 33.33 57.69 19.52
N ILE A 461 32.94 58.51 18.53
CA ILE A 461 33.13 59.97 18.56
C ILE A 461 32.27 60.60 19.66
N GLY A 462 31.02 60.17 19.82
CA GLY A 462 30.12 60.63 20.88
C GLY A 462 30.64 60.28 22.28
N LEU A 463 31.13 59.05 22.48
CA LEU A 463 31.76 58.62 23.73
C LEU A 463 33.06 59.40 23.98
N GLY A 464 33.85 59.64 22.93
CA GLY A 464 35.08 60.43 23.00
C GLY A 464 34.83 61.88 23.41
N TRP A 465 33.76 62.49 22.92
CA TRP A 465 33.31 63.83 23.35
C TRP A 465 32.78 63.85 24.78
N TRP A 466 32.11 62.77 25.20
CA TRP A 466 31.54 62.67 26.53
C TRP A 466 32.60 62.40 27.62
N ILE A 467 33.62 61.61 27.29
CA ILE A 467 34.73 61.27 28.20
C ILE A 467 35.84 62.34 28.14
N GLY A 468 36.10 62.92 26.97
CA GLY A 468 37.11 63.96 26.76
C GLY A 468 36.61 65.36 27.13
N GLY A 469 35.85 65.47 28.22
CA GLY A 469 35.23 66.71 28.71
C GLY A 469 36.11 67.94 28.46
N VAL A 470 35.52 68.91 27.77
CA VAL A 470 36.12 70.22 27.47
C VAL A 470 36.70 70.78 28.78
N PRO A 471 38.04 70.93 28.90
CA PRO A 471 38.60 71.64 30.03
C PRO A 471 38.13 73.10 29.93
N ARG A 472 37.49 73.58 31.00
CA ARG A 472 37.11 74.99 31.16
C ARG A 472 38.31 75.91 31.14
#